data_AF-A0A3P6QG06-F1
#
_entry.id   AF-A0A3P6QG06-F1
#
_cell.length_a   1.000
_cell.length_b   1.000
_cell.length_c   1.000
_cell.angle_alpha   90.00
_cell.angle_beta   90.00
_cell.angle_gamma   90.00
#
_symmetry.space_group_name_H-M   'P 1'
#
loop_
_entity.id
_entity.type
_entity.pdbx_description
1 polymer ?
#
loop_
_entity_poly.entity_id
_entity_poly.type
_entity_poly.pdbx_seq_one_letter_code
_entity_poly.pdbx_strand_id
1 'polypeptide(L)'
;MYAMSHLTHTKVVRCLAKKLKSDRMAPMVTRKVLTLLSSYLIVQVRNNQIGLDAWCHSAPDDSLRFWCLQLRDMDRMARSSKYFGKVVANKFVNEVKYITKNNPNILRTRLEEGRVVPSLKRTYNTPARTIYECFNLTCVCGFMGGSMRTGRCVLRNGVLLNQAYRKEYRALTDDERNRFHSAMWAVKNSGVYDYFARIHSRFAIATGAHAGPAFVPWHREYLKRLEFALRTVDPSVAMPYWDSTLDSRLPNPGHSVLWTDELLGGSRYGEVRDGAFRGWLLENVKPFRTRIIRRAVGVSSRPINVTSFLTFISSPNVQQLLASPAAQEDCPIPRTWQALELVHGSPHIFVGEDMVFLANSANDPAFFLHHSFVDYIWETWRQGIQPRQNRESEYPRDDSRCSSAAHFAHAPMLPFLPMLNIDGLSNEYTGSLFFFLQTFLKFLELWINKNLLSFLDYLYRYAGRPTCSYNNRNCGSR
;
A
#
# COMPACT_ATOMS: atom_id res chain seq x y z
N MET A 1 23.79 40.43 13.68
CA MET A 1 24.13 41.24 12.49
C MET A 1 22.84 41.78 11.90
N TYR A 2 22.49 43.01 12.31
CA TYR A 2 21.42 43.81 11.72
C TYR A 2 21.91 44.42 10.39
N ALA A 3 20.95 44.78 9.53
CA ALA A 3 21.08 45.51 8.26
C ALA A 3 21.42 44.68 7.00
N MET A 4 20.38 44.29 6.27
CA MET A 4 20.20 44.59 4.84
C MET A 4 18.77 44.22 4.44
N SER A 5 17.82 45.09 4.77
CA SER A 5 16.48 45.12 4.18
C SER A 5 16.49 46.04 2.96
N HIS A 6 15.67 45.70 1.96
CA HIS A 6 15.33 46.48 0.76
C HIS A 6 16.37 46.56 -0.38
N LEU A 7 16.51 45.46 -1.12
CA LEU A 7 16.78 45.51 -2.55
C LEU A 7 15.54 45.02 -3.30
N THR A 8 14.89 45.91 -4.05
CA THR A 8 13.76 45.57 -4.92
C THR A 8 14.20 44.59 -6.01
N HIS A 9 13.37 43.58 -6.28
CA HIS A 9 13.59 42.43 -7.16
C HIS A 9 14.21 42.74 -8.54
N THR A 10 14.02 43.95 -9.07
CA THR A 10 14.58 44.40 -10.35
C THR A 10 16.10 44.60 -10.33
N LYS A 11 16.69 44.94 -9.17
CA LYS A 11 18.14 45.21 -9.05
C LYS A 11 18.99 43.94 -9.02
N VAL A 12 18.51 42.86 -8.38
CA VAL A 12 19.22 41.57 -8.30
C VAL A 12 19.26 40.87 -9.67
N VAL A 13 18.14 40.87 -10.40
CA VAL A 13 18.06 40.32 -11.76
C VAL A 13 18.93 41.13 -12.74
N ARG A 14 18.97 42.47 -12.60
CA ARG A 14 19.89 43.31 -13.40
C ARG A 14 21.36 43.08 -13.07
N CYS A 15 21.70 42.76 -11.81
CA CYS A 15 23.07 42.49 -11.39
C CYS A 15 23.58 41.15 -11.94
N LEU A 16 22.76 40.10 -11.87
CA LEU A 16 23.04 38.78 -12.48
C LEU A 16 23.14 38.85 -14.01
N ALA A 17 22.25 39.62 -14.66
CA ALA A 17 22.31 39.83 -16.11
C ALA A 17 23.54 40.66 -16.55
N LYS A 18 24.04 41.57 -15.71
CA LYS A 18 25.29 42.32 -15.96
C LYS A 18 26.51 41.41 -15.81
N LYS A 19 26.53 40.54 -14.80
CA LYS A 19 27.64 39.60 -14.54
C LYS A 19 27.75 38.52 -15.62
N LEU A 20 26.62 38.03 -16.13
CA LEU A 20 26.58 37.11 -17.28
C LEU A 20 26.93 37.76 -18.63
N LYS A 21 26.97 39.09 -18.71
CA LYS A 21 27.41 39.84 -19.90
C LYS A 21 28.89 40.22 -19.85
N SER A 22 29.52 40.31 -18.67
CA SER A 22 30.93 40.68 -18.53
C SER A 22 31.88 39.51 -18.76
N ASP A 23 31.46 38.30 -18.40
CA ASP A 23 32.23 37.09 -18.67
C ASP A 23 31.87 36.61 -20.08
N ARG A 24 32.82 36.74 -21.03
CA ARG A 24 32.69 36.31 -22.44
C ARG A 24 32.56 34.78 -22.60
N MET A 25 31.67 34.13 -21.86
CA MET A 25 31.33 32.72 -21.99
C MET A 25 29.85 32.58 -22.34
N ALA A 26 29.50 32.92 -23.58
CA ALA A 26 28.32 32.36 -24.23
C ALA A 26 28.40 32.54 -25.75
N PRO A 27 28.33 31.43 -26.49
CA PRO A 27 27.20 31.31 -27.39
C PRO A 27 26.47 30.00 -27.11
N MET A 28 25.84 29.85 -25.94
CA MET A 28 24.94 28.70 -25.73
C MET A 28 23.89 28.84 -24.63
N VAL A 29 23.54 30.06 -24.19
CA VAL A 29 22.40 30.25 -23.28
C VAL A 29 21.26 30.90 -24.09
N THR A 30 20.40 30.05 -24.67
CA THR A 30 19.22 30.51 -25.40
C THR A 30 18.17 31.09 -24.44
N ARG A 31 17.31 31.97 -24.97
CA ARG A 31 16.18 32.60 -24.24
C ARG A 31 15.36 31.60 -23.41
N LYS A 32 15.27 30.33 -23.87
CA LYS A 32 14.62 29.19 -23.20
C LYS A 32 15.29 28.78 -21.89
N VAL A 33 16.62 28.84 -21.78
CA VAL A 33 17.35 28.50 -20.55
C VAL A 33 17.15 29.57 -19.49
N LEU A 34 17.11 30.85 -19.89
CA LEU A 34 16.75 31.94 -18.98
C LEU A 34 15.28 31.86 -18.53
N THR A 35 14.35 31.43 -19.39
CA THR A 35 12.95 31.21 -18.99
C THR A 35 12.79 30.00 -18.08
N LEU A 36 13.56 28.94 -18.30
CA LEU A 36 13.57 27.75 -17.44
C LEU A 36 14.21 28.04 -16.08
N LEU A 37 15.32 28.80 -16.04
CA LEU A 37 15.94 29.23 -14.79
C LEU A 37 15.06 30.23 -14.04
N SER A 38 14.40 31.16 -14.72
CA SER A 38 13.43 32.06 -14.08
C SER A 38 12.20 31.31 -13.59
N SER A 39 11.72 30.30 -14.32
CA SER A 39 10.61 29.45 -13.86
C SER A 39 11.03 28.56 -12.68
N TYR A 40 12.25 28.03 -12.70
CA TYR A 40 12.80 27.21 -11.61
C TYR A 40 13.05 28.06 -10.35
N LEU A 41 13.57 29.28 -10.49
CA LEU A 41 13.72 30.24 -9.39
C LEU A 41 12.38 30.81 -8.92
N ILE A 42 11.39 31.02 -9.80
CA ILE A 42 10.03 31.42 -9.40
C ILE A 42 9.32 30.27 -8.68
N VAL A 43 9.56 29.01 -9.05
CA VAL A 43 9.06 27.83 -8.32
C VAL A 43 9.77 27.68 -6.97
N GLN A 44 11.09 27.86 -6.89
CA GLN A 44 11.86 27.84 -5.64
C GLN A 44 11.51 29.02 -4.72
N VAL A 45 11.26 30.22 -5.26
CA VAL A 45 10.89 31.41 -4.49
C VAL A 45 9.40 31.44 -4.15
N ARG A 46 8.50 30.91 -4.99
CA ARG A 46 7.11 30.64 -4.59
C ARG A 46 7.06 29.57 -3.50
N ASN A 47 7.93 28.55 -3.55
CA ASN A 47 8.08 27.58 -2.46
C ASN A 47 8.55 28.22 -1.13
N ASN A 48 9.25 29.35 -1.18
CA ASN A 48 9.64 30.14 -0.01
C ASN A 48 8.61 31.18 0.47
N GLN A 49 7.47 31.33 -0.23
CA GLN A 49 6.32 32.13 0.26
C GLN A 49 5.11 31.27 0.63
N ILE A 50 5.28 29.95 0.67
CA ILE A 50 4.31 29.02 1.24
C ILE A 50 4.38 29.19 2.75
N GLY A 51 3.27 29.52 3.40
CA GLY A 51 3.16 29.44 4.85
C GLY A 51 3.79 28.12 5.31
N LEU A 52 4.86 28.21 6.08
CA LEU A 52 5.50 27.05 6.70
C LEU A 52 4.38 26.28 7.37
N ASP A 53 4.08 25.05 6.93
CA ASP A 53 3.10 24.21 7.61
C ASP A 53 3.67 23.89 8.97
N ALA A 54 3.33 24.73 9.95
CA ALA A 54 3.94 24.75 11.26
C ALA A 54 3.84 23.36 11.91
N TRP A 55 2.81 22.60 11.58
CA TRP A 55 2.60 21.25 12.07
C TRP A 55 3.58 20.23 11.49
N CYS A 56 3.79 20.15 10.17
CA CYS A 56 4.82 19.25 9.62
C CYS A 56 6.22 19.63 10.16
N HIS A 57 6.46 20.92 10.37
CA HIS A 57 7.71 21.39 10.98
C HIS A 57 7.82 21.09 12.48
N SER A 58 6.71 20.85 13.18
CA SER A 58 6.65 20.41 14.57
C SER A 58 6.59 18.89 14.72
N ALA A 59 6.98 18.12 13.71
CA ALA A 59 7.00 16.66 13.81
C ALA A 59 8.00 16.20 14.88
N PRO A 60 7.75 15.09 15.58
CA PRO A 60 8.60 14.58 16.65
C PRO A 60 10.00 14.16 16.19
N ASP A 61 10.14 13.80 14.92
CA ASP A 61 11.40 13.36 14.32
C ASP A 61 11.46 13.69 12.82
N ASP A 62 12.67 13.66 12.25
CA ASP A 62 12.93 14.02 10.85
C ASP A 62 12.29 13.06 9.84
N SER A 63 12.09 11.78 10.20
CA SER A 63 11.45 10.81 9.31
C SER A 63 9.96 11.14 9.17
N LEU A 64 9.31 11.43 10.30
CA LEU A 64 7.91 11.83 10.31
C LEU A 64 7.70 13.20 9.64
N ARG A 65 8.62 14.16 9.87
CA ARG A 65 8.63 15.44 9.17
C ARG A 65 8.70 15.25 7.66
N PHE A 66 9.65 14.45 7.18
CA PHE A 66 9.84 14.18 5.76
C PHE A 66 8.59 13.55 5.14
N TRP A 67 8.00 12.56 5.79
CA TRP A 67 6.77 11.91 5.32
C TRP A 67 5.58 12.87 5.30
N CYS A 68 5.40 13.66 6.36
CA CYS A 68 4.36 14.68 6.47
C CYS A 68 4.39 15.67 5.29
N LEU A 69 5.60 16.15 4.96
CA LEU A 69 5.79 17.07 3.84
C LEU A 69 5.45 16.43 2.49
N GLN A 70 5.77 15.14 2.28
CA GLN A 70 5.34 14.42 1.06
C GLN A 70 3.81 14.33 0.96
N LEU A 71 3.13 13.95 2.04
CA LEU A 71 1.66 13.85 2.06
C LEU A 71 0.99 15.21 1.79
N ARG A 72 1.53 16.28 2.38
CA ARG A 72 1.05 17.65 2.15
C ARG A 72 1.21 18.08 0.69
N ASP A 73 2.34 17.75 0.06
CA ASP A 73 2.55 18.09 -1.34
C ASP A 73 1.60 17.28 -2.25
N MET A 74 1.27 16.04 -1.90
CA MET A 74 0.26 15.25 -2.61
C MET A 74 -1.16 15.80 -2.44
N ASP A 75 -1.57 16.17 -1.22
CA ASP A 75 -2.88 16.79 -1.00
C ASP A 75 -3.02 18.12 -1.78
N ARG A 76 -1.97 18.94 -1.82
CA ARG A 76 -1.94 20.16 -2.66
C ARG A 76 -2.12 19.84 -4.14
N MET A 77 -1.40 18.82 -4.65
CA MET A 77 -1.58 18.37 -6.03
C MET A 77 -3.02 17.88 -6.26
N ALA A 78 -3.60 17.13 -5.33
CA ALA A 78 -4.98 16.61 -5.38
C ALA A 78 -5.99 17.73 -5.58
N ARG A 79 -5.89 18.77 -4.75
CA ARG A 79 -6.77 19.93 -4.76
C ARG A 79 -6.61 20.79 -6.01
N SER A 80 -5.38 20.90 -6.51
CA SER A 80 -5.07 21.67 -7.72
C SER A 80 -5.50 20.96 -9.01
N SER A 81 -5.72 19.65 -8.96
CA SER A 81 -6.12 18.80 -10.08
C SER A 81 -7.60 19.01 -10.46
N LYS A 82 -7.99 20.23 -10.82
CA LYS A 82 -9.38 20.59 -11.15
C LYS A 82 -9.95 19.88 -12.38
N TYR A 83 -9.12 19.25 -13.23
CA TYR A 83 -9.55 18.69 -14.53
C TYR A 83 -8.82 17.41 -14.99
N PHE A 84 -7.94 16.80 -14.19
CA PHE A 84 -7.01 15.77 -14.69
C PHE A 84 -7.58 14.33 -14.63
N GLY A 85 -8.50 14.03 -13.70
CA GLY A 85 -9.00 12.67 -13.47
C GLY A 85 -9.71 12.03 -14.66
N LYS A 86 -10.62 12.74 -15.36
CA LYS A 86 -11.37 12.17 -16.51
C LYS A 86 -10.51 11.98 -17.76
N VAL A 87 -9.66 12.97 -18.09
CA VAL A 87 -8.84 12.93 -19.32
C VAL A 87 -7.70 11.92 -19.18
N VAL A 88 -7.07 11.84 -18.00
CA VAL A 88 -6.00 10.87 -17.76
C VAL A 88 -6.56 9.48 -17.48
N ALA A 89 -7.72 9.31 -16.84
CA ALA A 89 -8.40 8.02 -16.80
C ALA A 89 -8.70 7.50 -18.22
N ASN A 90 -9.16 8.34 -19.14
CA ASN A 90 -9.37 7.95 -20.54
C ASN A 90 -8.05 7.59 -21.26
N LYS A 91 -6.97 8.35 -21.02
CA LYS A 91 -5.63 8.05 -21.58
C LYS A 91 -5.05 6.75 -21.00
N PHE A 92 -5.28 6.51 -19.72
CA PHE A 92 -4.90 5.30 -18.99
C PHE A 92 -5.71 4.08 -19.45
N VAL A 93 -7.01 4.20 -19.67
CA VAL A 93 -7.84 3.16 -20.30
C VAL A 93 -7.30 2.80 -21.70
N ASN A 94 -6.81 3.79 -22.46
CA ASN A 94 -6.16 3.53 -23.75
C ASN A 94 -4.79 2.84 -23.60
N GLU A 95 -4.02 3.15 -22.56
CA GLU A 95 -2.76 2.48 -22.22
C GLU A 95 -3.02 1.02 -21.77
N VAL A 96 -4.09 0.77 -21.01
CA VAL A 96 -4.58 -0.57 -20.64
C VAL A 96 -5.00 -1.36 -21.88
N LYS A 97 -5.73 -0.74 -22.82
CA LYS A 97 -6.10 -1.34 -24.11
C LYS A 97 -4.88 -1.74 -24.95
N TYR A 98 -3.80 -0.98 -24.86
CA TYR A 98 -2.54 -1.30 -25.54
C TYR A 98 -1.83 -2.49 -24.89
N ILE A 99 -1.79 -2.56 -23.56
CA ILE A 99 -1.20 -3.68 -22.80
C ILE A 99 -2.00 -4.98 -23.04
N THR A 100 -3.34 -4.92 -23.06
CA THR A 100 -4.20 -6.08 -23.36
C THR A 100 -4.07 -6.57 -24.79
N LYS A 101 -3.91 -5.67 -25.76
CA LYS A 101 -3.75 -6.03 -27.18
C LYS A 101 -2.46 -6.83 -27.43
N ASN A 102 -1.39 -6.53 -26.71
CA ASN A 102 -0.08 -7.15 -26.92
C ASN A 102 0.20 -8.34 -26.00
N ASN A 103 -0.66 -8.62 -25.03
CA ASN A 103 -0.55 -9.77 -24.14
C ASN A 103 -1.93 -10.41 -23.88
N PRO A 104 -2.47 -11.19 -24.84
CA PRO A 104 -3.83 -11.72 -24.78
C PRO A 104 -4.08 -12.72 -23.64
N ASN A 105 -3.01 -13.28 -23.04
CA ASN A 105 -3.11 -14.20 -21.90
C ASN A 105 -3.23 -13.49 -20.53
N ILE A 106 -2.96 -12.18 -20.46
CA ILE A 106 -2.85 -11.43 -19.21
C ILE A 106 -4.20 -10.99 -18.64
N LEU A 107 -5.18 -10.83 -19.53
CA LEU A 107 -6.55 -10.52 -19.17
C LEU A 107 -7.41 -11.37 -20.09
N ARG A 108 -7.96 -12.49 -19.60
CA ARG A 108 -9.12 -13.13 -20.23
C ARG A 108 -10.28 -12.11 -20.20
N THR A 109 -10.26 -11.14 -21.11
CA THR A 109 -11.22 -10.04 -21.25
C THR A 109 -12.41 -10.40 -22.13
N ARG A 110 -12.69 -11.69 -22.29
CA ARG A 110 -13.96 -12.10 -22.87
C ARG A 110 -14.55 -13.18 -21.98
N LEU A 111 -15.55 -12.79 -21.20
CA LEU A 111 -16.64 -13.71 -20.87
C LEU A 111 -17.07 -14.32 -22.21
N GLU A 112 -17.04 -15.64 -22.36
CA GLU A 112 -17.79 -16.28 -23.43
C GLU A 112 -19.21 -15.68 -23.37
N GLU A 113 -19.67 -15.08 -24.47
CA GLU A 113 -20.98 -14.44 -24.59
C GLU A 113 -22.04 -15.44 -24.09
N GLY A 114 -22.56 -15.23 -22.87
CA GLY A 114 -23.58 -16.11 -22.29
C GLY A 114 -23.53 -16.37 -20.79
N ARG A 115 -22.48 -15.99 -20.04
CA ARG A 115 -22.46 -16.16 -18.56
C ARG A 115 -22.11 -14.87 -17.83
N VAL A 116 -23.07 -13.96 -17.80
CA VAL A 116 -23.05 -12.77 -16.94
C VAL A 116 -23.40 -13.21 -15.50
N VAL A 117 -22.41 -13.24 -14.61
CA VAL A 117 -22.63 -13.46 -13.17
C VAL A 117 -22.70 -12.10 -12.46
N PRO A 118 -23.78 -11.78 -11.72
CA PRO A 118 -23.88 -10.52 -10.98
C PRO A 118 -22.82 -10.37 -9.88
N SER A 119 -22.20 -9.18 -9.80
CA SER A 119 -21.44 -8.75 -8.63
C SER A 119 -22.41 -8.11 -7.64
N LEU A 120 -22.82 -8.84 -6.59
CA LEU A 120 -23.95 -8.54 -5.69
C LEU A 120 -23.88 -7.22 -4.88
N LYS A 121 -22.84 -6.39 -5.01
CA LYS A 121 -22.62 -5.22 -4.15
C LYS A 121 -22.32 -3.89 -4.81
N ARG A 122 -22.45 -3.79 -6.13
CA ARG A 122 -22.26 -2.50 -6.78
C ARG A 122 -23.52 -1.64 -6.59
N THR A 123 -23.31 -0.35 -6.33
CA THR A 123 -24.33 0.72 -6.55
C THR A 123 -24.88 0.73 -7.99
N TYR A 124 -24.23 0.01 -8.92
CA TYR A 124 -24.70 -0.30 -10.26
C TYR A 124 -24.70 -1.81 -10.49
N ASN A 125 -25.87 -2.45 -10.67
CA ASN A 125 -26.08 -3.86 -11.06
C ASN A 125 -25.43 -4.29 -12.40
N THR A 126 -24.41 -3.57 -12.86
CA THR A 126 -23.59 -3.86 -14.03
C THR A 126 -22.73 -5.10 -13.82
N PRO A 127 -22.72 -6.02 -14.79
CA PRO A 127 -21.80 -7.15 -14.83
C PRO A 127 -20.33 -6.72 -14.74
N ALA A 128 -19.50 -7.54 -14.10
CA ALA A 128 -18.06 -7.33 -14.11
C ALA A 128 -17.50 -7.49 -15.53
N ARG A 129 -16.66 -6.53 -15.96
CA ARG A 129 -16.02 -6.56 -17.28
C ARG A 129 -14.62 -7.18 -17.24
N THR A 130 -13.98 -7.11 -16.09
CA THR A 130 -12.67 -7.72 -15.84
C THR A 130 -12.69 -8.43 -14.49
N ILE A 131 -11.77 -9.39 -14.31
CA ILE A 131 -11.59 -10.11 -13.04
C ILE A 131 -11.39 -9.16 -11.85
N TYR A 132 -10.73 -8.01 -12.06
CA TYR A 132 -10.44 -7.02 -11.03
C TYR A 132 -11.68 -6.38 -10.42
N GLU A 133 -12.79 -6.39 -11.13
CA GLU A 133 -14.04 -5.81 -10.63
C GLU A 133 -14.93 -6.84 -9.90
N CYS A 134 -14.45 -8.08 -9.73
CA CYS A 134 -15.16 -9.10 -8.97
C CYS A 134 -15.08 -8.85 -7.46
N PHE A 135 -16.18 -9.20 -6.78
CA PHE A 135 -16.34 -9.10 -5.32
C PHE A 135 -16.72 -10.42 -4.64
N ASN A 136 -16.83 -11.52 -5.38
CA ASN A 136 -17.08 -12.84 -4.84
C ASN A 136 -16.38 -13.92 -5.68
N LEU A 137 -16.20 -15.11 -5.10
CA LEU A 137 -15.55 -16.23 -5.78
C LEU A 137 -16.32 -16.70 -7.02
N THR A 138 -17.65 -16.56 -7.06
CA THR A 138 -18.47 -16.93 -8.23
C THR A 138 -18.07 -16.12 -9.47
N CYS A 139 -17.93 -14.80 -9.32
CA CYS A 139 -17.47 -13.90 -10.37
C CYS A 139 -16.05 -14.23 -10.80
N VAL A 140 -15.13 -14.39 -9.83
CA VAL A 140 -13.73 -14.74 -10.11
C VAL A 140 -13.64 -16.09 -10.84
N CYS A 141 -14.45 -17.07 -10.42
CA CYS A 141 -14.54 -18.39 -11.03
C CYS A 141 -14.81 -18.32 -12.53
N GLY A 142 -15.79 -17.49 -12.92
CA GLY A 142 -16.14 -17.28 -14.33
C GLY A 142 -14.96 -16.76 -15.15
N PHE A 143 -14.26 -15.72 -14.66
CA PHE A 143 -13.10 -15.16 -15.35
C PHE A 143 -11.90 -16.12 -15.42
N MET A 144 -11.74 -16.99 -14.41
CA MET A 144 -10.72 -18.03 -14.41
C MET A 144 -11.12 -19.25 -15.26
N GLY A 145 -12.28 -19.21 -15.94
CA GLY A 145 -12.78 -20.28 -16.80
C GLY A 145 -13.31 -21.49 -16.03
N GLY A 146 -13.59 -21.33 -14.74
CA GLY A 146 -14.15 -22.36 -13.88
C GLY A 146 -15.68 -22.45 -13.93
N SER A 147 -16.20 -23.40 -13.17
CA SER A 147 -17.64 -23.64 -13.01
C SER A 147 -17.98 -23.85 -11.54
N MET A 148 -19.13 -23.35 -11.11
CA MET A 148 -19.65 -23.63 -9.78
C MET A 148 -20.22 -25.04 -9.74
N ARG A 149 -19.73 -25.88 -8.82
CA ARG A 149 -20.23 -27.22 -8.54
C ARG A 149 -20.46 -27.34 -7.03
N THR A 150 -21.68 -27.70 -6.62
CA THR A 150 -22.05 -27.85 -5.19
C THR A 150 -21.58 -26.67 -4.32
N GLY A 151 -21.78 -25.44 -4.78
CA GLY A 151 -21.37 -24.22 -4.05
C GLY A 151 -19.87 -23.89 -4.07
N ARG A 152 -19.03 -24.66 -4.77
CA ARG A 152 -17.57 -24.44 -4.86
C ARG A 152 -17.16 -24.12 -6.30
N CYS A 153 -16.15 -23.29 -6.48
CA CYS A 153 -15.58 -23.04 -7.80
C CYS A 153 -14.55 -24.12 -8.15
N VAL A 154 -14.77 -24.81 -9.27
CA VAL A 154 -13.85 -25.80 -9.84
C VAL A 154 -13.32 -25.26 -11.17
N LEU A 155 -12.02 -25.06 -11.28
CA LEU A 155 -11.34 -24.62 -12.50
C LEU A 155 -11.23 -25.76 -13.53
N ARG A 156 -10.90 -25.44 -14.79
CA ARG A 156 -10.83 -26.43 -15.89
C ARG A 156 -9.85 -27.58 -15.62
N ASN A 157 -8.78 -27.31 -14.86
CA ASN A 157 -7.77 -28.28 -14.44
C ASN A 157 -8.15 -29.05 -13.15
N GLY A 158 -9.38 -28.91 -12.66
CA GLY A 158 -9.86 -29.55 -11.43
C GLY A 158 -9.48 -28.84 -10.13
N VAL A 159 -8.65 -27.78 -10.20
CA VAL A 159 -8.24 -27.02 -9.02
C VAL A 159 -9.42 -26.27 -8.43
N LEU A 160 -9.55 -26.33 -7.10
CA LEU A 160 -10.57 -25.61 -6.37
C LEU A 160 -10.11 -24.18 -6.08
N LEU A 161 -10.90 -23.21 -6.51
CA LEU A 161 -10.68 -21.81 -6.16
C LEU A 161 -11.37 -21.52 -4.82
N ASN A 162 -10.57 -21.43 -3.76
CA ASN A 162 -11.04 -21.07 -2.41
C ASN A 162 -10.72 -19.60 -2.09
N GLN A 163 -11.26 -19.09 -1.00
CA GLN A 163 -10.88 -17.79 -0.43
C GLN A 163 -9.36 -17.74 -0.20
N ALA A 164 -8.73 -16.60 -0.46
CA ALA A 164 -7.30 -16.43 -0.28
C ALA A 164 -6.94 -16.32 1.22
N TYR A 165 -5.97 -17.10 1.70
CA TYR A 165 -5.50 -17.02 3.09
C TYR A 165 -4.23 -16.18 3.18
N ARG A 166 -4.37 -14.89 3.53
CA ARG A 166 -3.24 -14.00 3.70
C ARG A 166 -2.53 -14.33 5.01
N LYS A 167 -1.28 -14.78 4.92
CA LYS A 167 -0.44 -15.16 6.07
C LYS A 167 0.71 -14.19 6.25
N GLU A 168 1.28 -14.17 7.45
CA GLU A 168 2.56 -13.51 7.70
C GLU A 168 3.62 -14.16 6.79
N TYR A 169 4.40 -13.34 6.09
CA TYR A 169 5.29 -13.80 5.03
C TYR A 169 6.33 -14.83 5.48
N ARG A 170 6.85 -14.70 6.71
CA ARG A 170 7.81 -15.66 7.30
C ARG A 170 7.13 -16.95 7.73
N ALA A 171 5.81 -16.95 7.90
CA ALA A 171 5.01 -18.13 8.26
C ALA A 171 4.47 -18.93 7.06
N LEU A 172 4.76 -18.50 5.82
CA LEU A 172 4.51 -19.33 4.64
C LEU A 172 5.36 -20.60 4.71
N THR A 173 4.80 -21.73 4.25
CA THR A 173 5.64 -22.91 3.97
C THR A 173 6.54 -22.62 2.76
N ASP A 174 7.61 -23.39 2.58
CA ASP A 174 8.52 -23.21 1.44
C ASP A 174 7.80 -23.35 0.10
N ASP A 175 6.85 -24.28 0.03
CA ASP A 175 5.98 -24.51 -1.12
C ASP A 175 5.03 -23.31 -1.39
N GLU A 176 4.40 -22.75 -0.36
CA GLU A 176 3.59 -21.51 -0.49
C GLU A 176 4.44 -20.31 -0.91
N ARG A 177 5.64 -20.20 -0.34
CA ARG A 177 6.61 -19.14 -0.62
C ARG A 177 7.09 -19.20 -2.06
N ASN A 178 7.49 -20.37 -2.53
CA ASN A 178 7.95 -20.61 -3.90
C ASN A 178 6.87 -20.31 -4.94
N ARG A 179 5.62 -20.71 -4.68
CA ARG A 179 4.49 -20.34 -5.54
C ARG A 179 4.27 -18.84 -5.59
N PHE A 180 4.32 -18.16 -4.44
CA PHE A 180 4.17 -16.70 -4.38
C PHE A 180 5.28 -15.98 -5.15
N HIS A 181 6.56 -16.35 -4.94
CA HIS A 181 7.69 -15.77 -5.67
C HIS A 181 7.57 -16.00 -7.18
N SER A 182 7.23 -17.23 -7.58
CA SER A 182 7.05 -17.59 -8.99
C SER A 182 5.93 -16.80 -9.64
N ALA A 183 4.79 -16.64 -8.96
CA ALA A 183 3.67 -15.84 -9.44
C ALA A 183 4.04 -14.35 -9.56
N MET A 184 4.77 -13.80 -8.58
CA MET A 184 5.25 -12.41 -8.64
C MET A 184 6.17 -12.17 -9.84
N TRP A 185 7.13 -13.07 -10.10
CA TRP A 185 8.00 -12.97 -11.29
C TRP A 185 7.23 -13.15 -12.60
N ALA A 186 6.26 -14.05 -12.66
CA ALA A 186 5.40 -14.20 -13.84
C ALA A 186 4.60 -12.91 -14.11
N VAL A 187 3.99 -12.33 -13.08
CA VAL A 187 3.24 -11.06 -13.17
C VAL A 187 4.18 -9.90 -13.54
N LYS A 188 5.41 -9.87 -13.04
CA LYS A 188 6.45 -8.88 -13.42
C LYS A 188 6.88 -9.01 -14.87
N ASN A 189 7.27 -10.21 -15.32
CA ASN A 189 7.73 -10.46 -16.68
C ASN A 189 6.64 -10.20 -17.73
N SER A 190 5.38 -10.33 -17.32
CA SER A 190 4.22 -10.01 -18.17
C SER A 190 3.96 -8.49 -18.30
N GLY A 191 4.60 -7.65 -17.48
CA GLY A 191 4.38 -6.20 -17.42
C GLY A 191 3.15 -5.76 -16.60
N VAL A 192 2.42 -6.70 -16.01
CA VAL A 192 1.26 -6.43 -15.15
C VAL A 192 1.67 -5.80 -13.83
N TYR A 193 2.75 -6.29 -13.22
CA TYR A 193 3.28 -5.66 -12.01
C TYR A 193 3.64 -4.20 -12.27
N ASP A 194 4.28 -3.93 -13.41
CA ASP A 194 4.70 -2.57 -13.81
C ASP A 194 3.50 -1.67 -14.07
N TYR A 195 2.40 -2.23 -14.56
CA TYR A 195 1.14 -1.52 -14.61
C TYR A 195 0.63 -1.12 -13.22
N PHE A 196 0.67 -2.02 -12.24
CA PHE A 196 0.32 -1.68 -10.86
C PHE A 196 1.27 -0.62 -10.29
N ALA A 197 2.58 -0.78 -10.42
CA ALA A 197 3.56 0.21 -9.96
C ALA A 197 3.30 1.59 -10.59
N ARG A 198 2.96 1.65 -11.89
CA ARG A 198 2.61 2.90 -12.59
C ARG A 198 1.37 3.57 -12.02
N ILE A 199 0.33 2.82 -11.62
CA ILE A 199 -0.88 3.39 -11.01
C ILE A 199 -0.50 4.23 -9.79
N HIS A 200 0.26 3.66 -8.86
CA HIS A 200 0.66 4.32 -7.63
C HIS A 200 1.64 5.48 -7.90
N SER A 201 2.60 5.28 -8.82
CA SER A 201 3.60 6.32 -9.15
C SER A 201 2.99 7.61 -9.71
N ARG A 202 1.81 7.51 -10.35
CA ARG A 202 1.16 8.61 -11.05
C ARG A 202 0.04 9.17 -10.18
N PHE A 203 0.40 10.07 -9.28
CA PHE A 203 -0.56 10.73 -8.39
C PHE A 203 -1.82 11.26 -9.09
N ALA A 204 -1.67 11.82 -10.30
CA ALA A 204 -2.78 12.39 -11.06
C ALA A 204 -3.90 11.38 -11.43
N ILE A 205 -3.63 10.07 -11.32
CA ILE A 205 -4.64 9.01 -11.49
C ILE A 205 -4.96 8.26 -10.19
N ALA A 206 -4.18 8.42 -9.12
CA ALA A 206 -4.34 7.77 -7.82
C ALA A 206 -4.61 8.81 -6.72
N THR A 207 -5.49 9.77 -7.00
CA THR A 207 -5.69 10.97 -6.16
C THR A 207 -6.24 10.67 -4.76
N GLY A 208 -6.86 9.50 -4.55
CA GLY A 208 -7.35 9.05 -3.25
C GLY A 208 -6.38 8.13 -2.50
N ALA A 209 -5.22 7.82 -3.09
CA ALA A 209 -4.28 6.87 -2.51
C ALA A 209 -3.64 7.40 -1.23
N HIS A 210 -3.46 8.72 -1.07
CA HIS A 210 -2.74 9.31 0.06
C HIS A 210 -3.34 10.61 0.56
N ALA A 211 -3.03 10.95 1.81
CA ALA A 211 -3.33 12.20 2.51
C ALA A 211 -4.79 12.38 2.94
N GLY A 212 -5.54 11.30 3.09
CA GLY A 212 -6.93 11.39 3.53
C GLY A 212 -7.65 10.05 3.73
N PRO A 213 -8.95 10.10 4.09
CA PRO A 213 -9.74 8.94 4.52
C PRO A 213 -9.81 7.77 3.53
N ALA A 214 -9.65 8.04 2.22
CA ALA A 214 -9.66 6.99 1.20
C ALA A 214 -8.36 6.14 1.15
N PHE A 215 -7.31 6.52 1.89
CA PHE A 215 -6.01 5.83 1.91
C PHE A 215 -6.13 4.31 2.08
N VAL A 216 -6.79 3.84 3.16
CA VAL A 216 -6.89 2.40 3.43
C VAL A 216 -7.85 1.68 2.46
N PRO A 217 -9.07 2.18 2.19
CA PRO A 217 -9.96 1.58 1.20
C PRO A 217 -9.34 1.47 -0.20
N TRP A 218 -8.60 2.49 -0.65
CA TRP A 218 -7.92 2.51 -1.93
C TRP A 218 -6.82 1.44 -2.02
N HIS A 219 -5.98 1.35 -0.98
CA HIS A 219 -4.91 0.36 -0.93
C HIS A 219 -5.45 -1.08 -0.80
N ARG A 220 -6.57 -1.29 -0.10
CA ARG A 220 -7.24 -2.60 -0.04
C ARG A 220 -7.67 -3.08 -1.43
N GLU A 221 -8.31 -2.22 -2.21
CA GLU A 221 -8.70 -2.57 -3.59
C GLU A 221 -7.46 -2.78 -4.47
N TYR A 222 -6.43 -1.96 -4.31
CA TYR A 222 -5.18 -2.08 -5.03
C TYR A 222 -4.48 -3.44 -4.76
N LEU A 223 -4.42 -3.86 -3.49
CA LEU A 223 -3.93 -5.18 -3.08
C LEU A 223 -4.76 -6.32 -3.69
N LYS A 224 -6.10 -6.24 -3.60
CA LYS A 224 -6.99 -7.24 -4.17
C LYS A 224 -6.72 -7.44 -5.67
N ARG A 225 -6.52 -6.35 -6.41
CA ARG A 225 -6.27 -6.43 -7.86
C ARG A 225 -4.93 -7.10 -8.19
N LEU A 226 -3.86 -6.80 -7.46
CA LEU A 226 -2.60 -7.53 -7.65
C LEU A 226 -2.77 -9.00 -7.23
N GLU A 227 -3.44 -9.29 -6.12
CA GLU A 227 -3.71 -10.67 -5.68
C GLU A 227 -4.48 -11.46 -6.73
N PHE A 228 -5.47 -10.87 -7.41
CA PHE A 228 -6.14 -11.52 -8.53
C PHE A 228 -5.21 -11.77 -9.72
N ALA A 229 -4.29 -10.85 -10.03
CA ALA A 229 -3.29 -11.06 -11.08
C ALA A 229 -2.30 -12.19 -10.72
N LEU A 230 -1.93 -12.34 -9.45
CA LEU A 230 -1.13 -13.48 -9.01
C LEU A 230 -1.91 -14.78 -9.13
N ARG A 231 -3.21 -14.74 -8.82
CA ARG A 231 -4.08 -15.92 -8.84
C ARG A 231 -4.45 -16.40 -10.24
N THR A 232 -4.33 -15.54 -11.27
CA THR A 232 -4.42 -16.02 -12.66
C THR A 232 -3.20 -16.84 -13.08
N VAL A 233 -2.05 -16.65 -12.41
CA VAL A 233 -0.87 -17.50 -12.58
C VAL A 233 -1.01 -18.76 -11.74
N ASP A 234 -1.30 -18.61 -10.45
CA ASP A 234 -1.49 -19.72 -9.52
C ASP A 234 -2.72 -19.49 -8.60
N PRO A 235 -3.84 -20.22 -8.80
CA PRO A 235 -5.07 -20.03 -8.05
C PRO A 235 -4.96 -20.22 -6.53
N SER A 236 -3.91 -20.88 -6.05
CA SER A 236 -3.68 -21.13 -4.62
C SER A 236 -2.96 -19.99 -3.91
N VAL A 237 -2.34 -19.06 -4.65
CA VAL A 237 -1.60 -17.94 -4.08
C VAL A 237 -2.53 -16.96 -3.38
N ALA A 238 -2.06 -16.43 -2.25
CA ALA A 238 -2.63 -15.31 -1.52
C ALA A 238 -1.54 -14.26 -1.31
N MET A 239 -1.93 -12.99 -1.19
CA MET A 239 -1.01 -11.91 -0.87
C MET A 239 -0.57 -12.02 0.61
N PRO A 240 0.70 -12.33 0.90
CA PRO A 240 1.17 -12.35 2.28
C PRO A 240 1.20 -10.94 2.87
N TYR A 241 1.32 -10.84 4.19
CA TYR A 241 1.60 -9.58 4.88
C TYR A 241 2.94 -9.64 5.60
N TRP A 242 3.58 -8.49 5.73
CA TRP A 242 4.79 -8.33 6.54
C TRP A 242 4.43 -7.66 7.88
N ASP A 243 4.36 -8.45 8.96
CA ASP A 243 4.17 -7.89 10.31
C ASP A 243 5.47 -7.24 10.79
N SER A 244 5.62 -5.96 10.48
CA SER A 244 6.81 -5.18 10.83
C SER A 244 6.96 -4.94 12.35
N THR A 245 5.93 -5.24 13.15
CA THR A 245 6.03 -5.21 14.62
C THR A 245 6.93 -6.31 15.17
N LEU A 246 7.09 -7.43 14.44
CA LEU A 246 8.06 -8.47 14.81
C LEU A 246 9.49 -7.95 14.70
N ASP A 247 9.78 -7.17 13.66
CA ASP A 247 11.11 -6.58 13.42
C ASP A 247 11.41 -5.45 14.41
N SER A 248 10.39 -4.70 14.82
CA SER A 248 10.53 -3.63 15.81
C SER A 248 11.08 -4.08 17.17
N ARG A 249 10.96 -5.39 17.48
CA ARG A 249 11.44 -6.01 18.72
C ARG A 249 12.92 -6.39 18.67
N LEU A 250 13.53 -6.38 17.49
CA LEU A 250 14.95 -6.69 17.33
C LEU A 250 15.81 -5.51 17.80
N PRO A 251 16.96 -5.76 18.44
CA PRO A 251 17.93 -4.71 18.76
C PRO A 251 18.34 -3.91 17.51
N ASN A 252 18.57 -4.63 16.41
CA ASN A 252 18.76 -4.06 15.08
C ASN A 252 17.74 -4.66 14.09
N PRO A 253 16.64 -3.94 13.80
CA PRO A 253 15.60 -4.42 12.88
C PRO A 253 16.11 -4.67 11.45
N GLY A 254 17.18 -4.01 11.02
CA GLY A 254 17.79 -4.22 9.70
C GLY A 254 18.41 -5.61 9.54
N HIS A 255 18.71 -6.30 10.65
CA HIS A 255 19.27 -7.67 10.66
C HIS A 255 18.19 -8.76 10.62
N SER A 256 16.92 -8.41 10.41
CA SER A 256 15.85 -9.39 10.27
C SER A 256 16.10 -10.40 9.16
N VAL A 257 15.71 -11.65 9.38
CA VAL A 257 15.71 -12.72 8.37
C VAL A 257 14.95 -12.32 7.10
N LEU A 258 13.99 -11.39 7.23
CA LEU A 258 13.21 -10.86 6.13
C LEU A 258 14.08 -10.33 4.97
N TRP A 259 15.26 -9.78 5.26
CA TRP A 259 16.15 -9.14 4.29
C TRP A 259 17.26 -10.06 3.78
N THR A 260 17.20 -11.35 4.12
CA THR A 260 18.17 -12.37 3.69
C THR A 260 17.86 -12.90 2.30
N ASP A 261 18.78 -13.72 1.79
CA ASP A 261 18.71 -14.31 0.45
C ASP A 261 17.49 -15.23 0.23
N GLU A 262 16.97 -15.81 1.32
CA GLU A 262 15.79 -16.70 1.30
C GLU A 262 14.48 -15.93 1.11
N LEU A 263 14.43 -14.68 1.57
CA LEU A 263 13.21 -13.87 1.67
C LEU A 263 13.27 -12.66 0.73
N LEU A 264 13.13 -11.43 1.23
CA LEU A 264 13.02 -10.26 0.37
C LEU A 264 14.37 -9.82 -0.19
N GLY A 265 15.50 -10.19 0.43
CA GLY A 265 16.83 -9.65 0.11
C GLY A 265 16.99 -8.18 0.49
N GLY A 266 18.11 -7.58 0.11
CA GLY A 266 18.41 -6.16 0.30
C GLY A 266 19.02 -5.82 1.66
N SER A 267 19.64 -6.79 2.33
CA SER A 267 20.41 -6.55 3.57
C SER A 267 21.58 -5.58 3.35
N ARG A 268 22.13 -5.53 2.15
CA ARG A 268 23.19 -4.60 1.75
C ARG A 268 22.59 -3.34 1.14
N TYR A 269 23.14 -2.18 1.51
CA TYR A 269 22.79 -0.90 0.91
C TYR A 269 23.01 -0.91 -0.60
N GLY A 270 22.01 -0.44 -1.37
CA GLY A 270 22.08 -0.30 -2.82
C GLY A 270 21.12 -1.23 -3.56
N GLU A 271 21.52 -1.69 -4.74
CA GLU A 271 20.69 -2.55 -5.58
C GLU A 271 20.43 -3.92 -4.94
N VAL A 272 19.18 -4.38 -4.99
CA VAL A 272 18.77 -5.68 -4.47
C VAL A 272 19.29 -6.80 -5.39
N ARG A 273 20.42 -7.40 -5.00
CA ARG A 273 21.12 -8.45 -5.74
C ARG A 273 21.01 -9.84 -5.10
N ASP A 274 20.37 -9.90 -3.95
CA ASP A 274 20.03 -11.07 -3.14
C ASP A 274 18.50 -11.19 -2.99
N GLY A 275 18.03 -12.30 -2.42
CA GLY A 275 16.61 -12.50 -2.12
C GLY A 275 15.77 -13.02 -3.28
N ALA A 276 14.51 -13.33 -2.99
CA ALA A 276 13.52 -13.76 -3.97
C ALA A 276 13.30 -12.76 -5.11
N PHE A 277 13.60 -11.47 -4.87
CA PHE A 277 13.41 -10.37 -5.81
C PHE A 277 14.74 -9.79 -6.31
N ARG A 278 15.82 -10.57 -6.27
CA ARG A 278 17.12 -10.19 -6.85
C ARG A 278 16.96 -9.74 -8.31
N GLY A 279 17.55 -8.61 -8.66
CA GLY A 279 17.49 -8.10 -10.04
C GLY A 279 16.12 -7.55 -10.46
N TRP A 280 15.20 -7.33 -9.52
CA TRP A 280 13.89 -6.75 -9.82
C TRP A 280 14.04 -5.33 -10.38
N LEU A 281 13.64 -5.14 -11.63
CA LEU A 281 13.80 -3.87 -12.33
C LEU A 281 12.73 -2.86 -11.88
N LEU A 282 13.16 -1.65 -11.55
CA LEU A 282 12.27 -0.51 -11.34
C LEU A 282 11.61 -0.11 -12.67
N GLU A 283 10.29 0.07 -12.65
CA GLU A 283 9.54 0.56 -13.78
C GLU A 283 9.81 2.06 -13.99
N ASN A 284 10.26 2.42 -15.19
CA ASN A 284 10.50 3.82 -15.53
C ASN A 284 9.30 4.43 -16.22
N VAL A 285 8.90 5.61 -15.77
CA VAL A 285 8.31 6.59 -16.68
C VAL A 285 9.43 6.99 -17.66
N LYS A 286 9.44 6.41 -18.87
CA LYS A 286 10.39 6.69 -19.96
C LYS A 286 10.79 8.18 -20.02
N PRO A 287 12.07 8.54 -20.28
CA PRO A 287 12.97 7.80 -21.18
C PRO A 287 14.29 7.26 -20.57
N PHE A 288 14.51 7.29 -19.26
CA PHE A 288 15.80 6.87 -18.68
C PHE A 288 15.81 5.42 -18.15
N ARG A 289 17.01 4.86 -18.04
CA ARG A 289 17.41 3.44 -17.92
C ARG A 289 16.68 2.64 -16.85
N THR A 290 16.23 1.42 -17.17
CA THR A 290 15.79 0.42 -16.18
C THR A 290 16.97 0.05 -15.28
N ARG A 291 16.83 0.30 -13.98
CA ARG A 291 17.79 -0.13 -12.96
C ARG A 291 17.12 -1.10 -12.00
N ILE A 292 17.91 -1.84 -11.24
CA ILE A 292 17.39 -2.69 -10.17
C ILE A 292 16.84 -1.76 -9.06
N ILE A 293 15.78 -2.20 -8.38
CA ILE A 293 15.30 -1.53 -7.16
C ILE A 293 16.43 -1.46 -6.13
N ARG A 294 16.44 -0.40 -5.34
CA ARG A 294 17.44 -0.13 -4.31
C ARG A 294 16.78 -0.11 -2.95
N ARG A 295 17.54 -0.53 -1.93
CA ARG A 295 17.14 -0.50 -0.51
C ARG A 295 18.29 0.01 0.36
N ALA A 296 17.92 0.55 1.52
CA ALA A 296 18.82 1.00 2.58
C ALA A 296 18.22 0.59 3.93
N VAL A 297 17.98 -0.71 4.09
CA VAL A 297 17.19 -1.26 5.18
C VAL A 297 17.82 -0.92 6.54
N GLY A 298 17.03 -0.32 7.43
CA GLY A 298 17.43 0.01 8.79
C GLY A 298 18.41 1.17 8.93
N VAL A 299 18.69 1.91 7.85
CA VAL A 299 19.52 3.12 7.89
C VAL A 299 18.76 4.30 8.49
N SER A 300 17.47 4.44 8.16
CA SER A 300 16.61 5.54 8.57
C SER A 300 15.29 5.01 9.14
N SER A 301 14.69 5.71 10.10
CA SER A 301 13.43 5.31 10.73
C SER A 301 13.46 3.90 11.36
N ARG A 302 12.33 3.44 11.89
CA ARG A 302 12.11 2.09 12.42
C ARG A 302 10.81 1.50 11.90
N PRO A 303 10.65 0.16 11.95
CA PRO A 303 9.37 -0.50 11.68
C PRO A 303 8.24 -0.03 12.62
N ILE A 304 6.99 -0.36 12.30
CA ILE A 304 5.86 -0.10 13.20
C ILE A 304 6.09 -0.87 14.49
N ASN A 305 6.04 -0.19 15.64
CA ASN A 305 6.20 -0.86 16.93
C ASN A 305 4.87 -1.39 17.49
N VAL A 306 4.98 -2.28 18.49
CA VAL A 306 3.82 -2.92 19.13
C VAL A 306 2.89 -1.88 19.78
N THR A 307 3.43 -0.82 20.39
CA THR A 307 2.62 0.22 21.03
C THR A 307 1.73 0.93 20.03
N SER A 308 2.28 1.36 18.89
CA SER A 308 1.50 1.98 17.80
C SER A 308 0.43 1.02 17.28
N PHE A 309 0.77 -0.26 17.07
CA PHE A 309 -0.20 -1.28 16.68
C PHE A 309 -1.37 -1.38 17.66
N LEU A 310 -1.08 -1.47 18.97
CA LEU A 310 -2.10 -1.55 20.02
C LEU A 310 -2.99 -0.31 20.05
N THR A 311 -2.39 0.89 19.93
CA THR A 311 -3.13 2.16 19.86
C THR A 311 -4.15 2.16 18.73
N PHE A 312 -3.80 1.62 17.56
CA PHE A 312 -4.73 1.55 16.43
C PHE A 312 -5.89 0.62 16.69
N ILE A 313 -5.61 -0.63 17.08
CA ILE A 313 -6.66 -1.64 17.23
C ILE A 313 -7.58 -1.37 18.43
N SER A 314 -7.14 -0.56 19.40
CA SER A 314 -7.94 -0.15 20.56
C SER A 314 -8.67 1.18 20.38
N SER A 315 -8.41 1.94 19.32
CA SER A 315 -9.04 3.25 19.13
C SER A 315 -10.56 3.08 18.92
N PRO A 316 -11.45 3.81 19.62
CA PRO A 316 -12.88 3.74 19.34
C PRO A 316 -13.30 4.63 18.15
N ASN A 317 -12.38 5.42 17.60
CA ASN A 317 -12.71 6.51 16.68
C ASN A 317 -12.20 6.26 15.26
N VAL A 318 -13.14 6.05 14.32
CA VAL A 318 -12.84 5.88 12.89
C VAL A 318 -12.04 7.05 12.30
N GLN A 319 -12.19 8.28 12.83
CA GLN A 319 -11.45 9.45 12.36
C GLN A 319 -9.95 9.39 12.68
N GLN A 320 -9.52 8.62 13.69
CA GLN A 320 -8.09 8.44 13.97
C GLN A 320 -7.44 7.50 12.96
N LEU A 321 -8.16 6.46 12.54
CA LEU A 321 -7.65 5.46 11.59
C LEU A 321 -7.74 5.96 10.15
N LEU A 322 -8.86 6.57 9.79
CA LEU A 322 -9.09 7.20 8.48
C LEU A 322 -8.84 8.71 8.57
N ALA A 323 -7.73 9.10 9.20
CA ALA A 323 -7.39 10.50 9.43
C ALA A 323 -6.99 11.23 8.14
N SER A 324 -6.96 12.56 8.21
CA SER A 324 -6.44 13.43 7.15
C SER A 324 -5.12 14.06 7.60
N PRO A 325 -3.97 13.41 7.38
CA PRO A 325 -2.69 13.90 7.90
C PRO A 325 -2.26 15.23 7.27
N ALA A 326 -2.76 15.57 6.08
CA ALA A 326 -2.50 16.83 5.40
C ALA A 326 -3.62 17.89 5.59
N ALA A 327 -4.46 17.75 6.62
CA ALA A 327 -5.55 18.68 6.87
C ALA A 327 -5.08 20.13 7.02
N GLN A 328 -5.87 21.06 6.49
CA GLN A 328 -5.65 22.51 6.64
C GLN A 328 -5.89 22.93 8.10
N GLU A 329 -5.31 24.07 8.51
CA GLU A 329 -5.39 24.55 9.90
C GLU A 329 -6.82 24.81 10.38
N ASP A 330 -7.75 25.12 9.47
CA ASP A 330 -9.17 25.38 9.75
C ASP A 330 -10.06 24.13 9.64
N CYS A 331 -9.49 22.95 9.46
CA CYS A 331 -10.23 21.68 9.52
C CYS A 331 -10.76 21.45 10.95
N PRO A 332 -12.05 21.13 11.13
CA PRO A 332 -12.64 20.87 12.46
C PRO A 332 -12.13 19.60 13.13
N ILE A 333 -11.42 18.74 12.39
CA ILE A 333 -10.84 17.48 12.90
C ILE A 333 -9.35 17.72 13.13
N PRO A 334 -8.86 17.61 14.38
CA PRO A 334 -7.45 17.85 14.66
C PRO A 334 -6.56 16.78 14.03
N ARG A 335 -5.41 17.22 13.50
CA ARG A 335 -4.36 16.32 13.02
C ARG A 335 -3.76 15.55 14.20
N THR A 336 -3.37 14.30 13.94
CA THR A 336 -2.72 13.44 14.93
C THR A 336 -1.51 12.73 14.32
N TRP A 337 -0.40 12.69 15.06
CA TRP A 337 0.79 11.90 14.69
C TRP A 337 0.55 10.39 14.76
N GLN A 338 -0.53 9.98 15.42
CA GLN A 338 -0.99 8.60 15.48
C GLN A 338 -1.96 8.27 14.33
N ALA A 339 -1.98 9.05 13.24
CA ALA A 339 -2.73 8.66 12.06
C ALA A 339 -2.10 7.40 11.45
N LEU A 340 -2.92 6.43 11.02
CA LEU A 340 -2.41 5.19 10.42
C LEU A 340 -1.53 5.48 9.19
N GLU A 341 -1.92 6.48 8.39
CA GLU A 341 -1.13 6.90 7.23
C GLU A 341 0.21 7.59 7.60
N LEU A 342 0.37 8.13 8.81
CA LEU A 342 1.67 8.63 9.22
C LEU A 342 2.55 7.50 9.72
N VAL A 343 2.00 6.62 10.54
CA VAL A 343 2.75 5.49 11.10
C VAL A 343 3.14 4.47 10.03
N HIS A 344 2.30 4.23 9.01
CA HIS A 344 2.68 3.38 7.87
C HIS A 344 3.86 3.92 7.06
N GLY A 345 4.16 5.23 7.17
CA GLY A 345 5.34 5.83 6.55
C GLY A 345 6.65 5.34 7.15
N SER A 346 6.62 4.88 8.41
CA SER A 346 7.85 4.45 9.11
C SER A 346 8.51 3.24 8.43
N PRO A 347 7.79 2.16 8.06
CA PRO A 347 8.34 1.07 7.24
C PRO A 347 8.82 1.48 5.84
N HIS A 348 8.17 2.44 5.18
CA HIS A 348 8.65 2.96 3.89
C HIS A 348 10.04 3.57 4.01
N ILE A 349 10.24 4.40 5.03
CA ILE A 349 11.53 5.04 5.31
C ILE A 349 12.55 4.01 5.82
N PHE A 350 12.10 3.02 6.60
CA PHE A 350 12.92 1.92 7.11
C PHE A 350 13.51 1.05 6.02
N VAL A 351 12.75 0.71 4.98
CA VAL A 351 13.30 -0.05 3.84
C VAL A 351 14.26 0.81 3.01
N GLY A 352 14.00 2.12 2.93
CA GLY A 352 14.92 3.08 2.32
C GLY A 352 14.86 3.11 0.79
N GLU A 353 15.62 4.05 0.21
CA GLU A 353 15.79 4.23 -1.25
C GLU A 353 14.44 4.28 -2.02
N ASP A 354 14.10 3.26 -2.80
CA ASP A 354 12.90 3.27 -3.64
C ASP A 354 11.60 3.21 -2.83
N MET A 355 11.64 2.61 -1.63
CA MET A 355 10.47 2.54 -0.74
C MET A 355 10.14 3.87 -0.06
N VAL A 356 11.05 4.84 -0.07
CA VAL A 356 10.90 6.15 0.63
C VAL A 356 10.01 7.13 -0.14
N PHE A 357 10.03 7.07 -1.46
CA PHE A 357 9.31 8.05 -2.29
C PHE A 357 7.99 7.47 -2.75
N LEU A 358 6.90 8.18 -2.50
CA LEU A 358 5.54 7.74 -2.87
C LEU A 358 5.40 7.46 -4.38
N ALA A 359 6.18 8.17 -5.21
CA ALA A 359 6.23 7.93 -6.64
C ALA A 359 6.92 6.61 -7.05
N ASN A 360 7.75 6.03 -6.19
CA ASN A 360 8.57 4.85 -6.54
C ASN A 360 8.22 3.62 -5.72
N SER A 361 7.65 3.77 -4.53
CA SER A 361 7.54 2.70 -3.52
C SER A 361 6.89 1.43 -4.03
N ALA A 362 5.81 1.52 -4.81
CA ALA A 362 5.13 0.36 -5.39
C ALA A 362 5.96 -0.45 -6.41
N ASN A 363 7.13 0.04 -6.82
CA ASN A 363 8.08 -0.75 -7.62
C ASN A 363 8.73 -1.87 -6.82
N ASP A 364 8.93 -1.67 -5.52
CA ASP A 364 9.53 -2.65 -4.63
C ASP A 364 8.45 -3.66 -4.17
N PRO A 365 8.63 -4.99 -4.37
CA PRO A 365 7.70 -6.00 -3.90
C PRO A 365 7.35 -5.94 -2.40
N ALA A 366 8.26 -5.41 -1.57
CA ALA A 366 8.01 -5.21 -0.14
C ALA A 366 6.82 -4.26 0.12
N PHE A 367 6.51 -3.36 -0.82
CA PHE A 367 5.34 -2.47 -0.77
C PHE A 367 4.05 -3.24 -0.51
N PHE A 368 3.79 -4.27 -1.31
CA PHE A 368 2.51 -4.98 -1.26
C PHE A 368 2.37 -5.80 0.02
N LEU A 369 3.48 -6.35 0.54
CA LEU A 369 3.51 -7.03 1.83
C LEU A 369 3.27 -6.06 3.00
N HIS A 370 3.88 -4.88 2.96
CA HIS A 370 3.67 -3.81 3.94
C HIS A 370 2.22 -3.32 3.93
N HIS A 371 1.67 -2.98 2.77
CA HIS A 371 0.28 -2.53 2.67
C HIS A 371 -0.74 -3.63 3.01
N SER A 372 -0.41 -4.90 2.75
CA SER A 372 -1.21 -6.04 3.24
C SER A 372 -1.23 -6.11 4.77
N PHE A 373 -0.15 -5.70 5.44
CA PHE A 373 -0.13 -5.55 6.90
C PHE A 373 -0.90 -4.32 7.41
N VAL A 374 -0.86 -3.20 6.68
CA VAL A 374 -1.71 -2.03 6.98
C VAL A 374 -3.20 -2.39 6.87
N ASP A 375 -3.59 -3.17 5.86
CA ASP A 375 -4.94 -3.69 5.69
C ASP A 375 -5.30 -4.69 6.81
N TYR A 376 -4.35 -5.52 7.24
CA TYR A 376 -4.51 -6.39 8.41
C TYR A 376 -4.78 -5.61 9.71
N ILE A 377 -4.05 -4.51 9.96
CA ILE A 377 -4.28 -3.63 11.12
C ILE A 377 -5.69 -3.06 11.08
N TRP A 378 -6.08 -2.49 9.93
CA TRP A 378 -7.40 -1.90 9.77
C TRP A 378 -8.50 -2.94 9.93
N GLU A 379 -8.39 -4.10 9.29
CA GLU A 379 -9.41 -5.15 9.40
C GLU A 379 -9.50 -5.70 10.84
N THR A 380 -8.36 -5.85 11.54
CA THR A 380 -8.35 -6.25 12.95
C THR A 380 -9.14 -5.26 13.80
N TRP A 381 -8.92 -3.96 13.58
CA TRP A 381 -9.71 -2.92 14.23
C TRP A 381 -11.20 -3.00 13.89
N ARG A 382 -11.56 -3.12 12.61
CA ARG A 382 -12.96 -3.24 12.17
C ARG A 382 -13.64 -4.43 12.82
N GLN A 383 -12.93 -5.55 12.97
CA GLN A 383 -13.44 -6.76 13.59
C GLN A 383 -13.60 -6.64 15.11
N GLY A 384 -12.70 -5.93 15.78
CA GLY A 384 -12.71 -5.74 17.22
C GLY A 384 -13.63 -4.61 17.72
N ILE A 385 -13.78 -3.54 16.94
CA ILE A 385 -14.45 -2.30 17.38
C ILE A 385 -15.79 -2.08 16.67
N GLN A 386 -15.87 -2.31 15.36
CA GLN A 386 -17.09 -2.01 14.60
C GLN A 386 -18.06 -3.21 14.56
N PRO A 387 -19.35 -3.00 14.89
CA PRO A 387 -20.40 -3.95 14.53
C PRO A 387 -20.39 -4.22 13.02
N ARG A 388 -20.63 -5.47 12.61
CA ARG A 388 -20.53 -5.87 11.20
C ARG A 388 -21.43 -5.02 10.28
N GLN A 389 -22.58 -4.56 10.78
CA GLN A 389 -23.54 -3.74 10.03
C GLN A 389 -23.02 -2.32 9.77
N ASN A 390 -22.19 -1.77 10.66
CA ASN A 390 -21.69 -0.40 10.56
C ASN A 390 -20.40 -0.28 9.73
N ARG A 391 -19.69 -1.40 9.60
CA ARG A 391 -18.41 -1.51 8.90
C ARG A 391 -18.40 -0.94 7.48
N GLU A 392 -19.54 -0.88 6.81
CA GLU A 392 -19.67 -0.42 5.42
C GLU A 392 -20.18 1.02 5.28
N SER A 393 -20.57 1.65 6.39
CA SER A 393 -21.16 2.99 6.41
C SER A 393 -20.38 3.99 7.28
N GLU A 394 -19.59 3.50 8.24
CA GLU A 394 -18.74 4.36 9.08
C GLU A 394 -17.51 4.86 8.31
N TYR A 395 -17.60 6.10 7.83
CA TYR A 395 -16.55 6.84 7.13
C TYR A 395 -16.47 8.28 7.67
N PRO A 396 -15.29 8.92 7.72
CA PRO A 396 -15.17 10.32 8.13
C PRO A 396 -16.06 11.24 7.28
N ARG A 397 -16.60 12.31 7.88
CA ARG A 397 -17.44 13.26 7.15
C ARG A 397 -16.62 13.97 6.07
N ASP A 398 -17.24 14.14 4.91
CA ASP A 398 -16.65 14.88 3.79
C ASP A 398 -16.48 16.37 4.18
N ASP A 399 -15.23 16.81 4.28
CA ASP A 399 -14.90 18.22 4.53
C ASP A 399 -13.68 18.62 3.70
N SER A 400 -13.89 19.59 2.80
CA SER A 400 -12.83 20.09 1.92
C SER A 400 -11.70 20.81 2.64
N ARG A 401 -11.85 21.21 3.91
CA ARG A 401 -10.73 21.74 4.71
C ARG A 401 -9.83 20.61 5.22
N CYS A 402 -10.40 19.43 5.44
CA CYS A 402 -9.68 18.29 6.00
C CYS A 402 -8.94 17.47 4.95
N SER A 403 -9.57 17.19 3.81
CA SER A 403 -8.93 16.43 2.71
C SER A 403 -9.43 16.88 1.35
N SER A 404 -8.71 16.54 0.30
CA SER A 404 -9.18 16.80 -1.07
C SER A 404 -10.47 16.04 -1.38
N ALA A 405 -11.28 16.55 -2.32
CA ALA A 405 -12.54 15.91 -2.72
C ALA A 405 -12.36 14.49 -3.28
N ALA A 406 -11.12 14.10 -3.64
CA ALA A 406 -10.81 12.73 -4.05
C ALA A 406 -10.97 11.70 -2.90
N HIS A 407 -11.00 12.14 -1.63
CA HIS A 407 -11.21 11.26 -0.48
C HIS A 407 -12.65 11.21 0.01
N PHE A 408 -13.58 11.95 -0.61
CA PHE A 408 -14.97 11.93 -0.17
C PHE A 408 -15.57 10.54 -0.34
N ALA A 409 -16.47 10.15 0.55
CA ALA A 409 -16.99 8.78 0.60
C ALA A 409 -17.57 8.33 -0.76
N HIS A 410 -18.34 9.22 -1.39
CA HIS A 410 -18.99 8.96 -2.67
C HIS A 410 -18.21 9.49 -3.88
N ALA A 411 -16.95 9.90 -3.70
CA ALA A 411 -16.08 10.22 -4.83
C ALA A 411 -15.61 8.93 -5.53
N PRO A 412 -15.39 8.95 -6.85
CA PRO A 412 -14.81 7.82 -7.56
C PRO A 412 -13.42 7.46 -7.02
N MET A 413 -13.20 6.18 -6.73
CA MET A 413 -11.92 5.61 -6.36
C MET A 413 -11.03 5.49 -7.60
N LEU A 414 -10.38 6.58 -8.01
CA LEU A 414 -9.57 6.58 -9.23
C LEU A 414 -8.28 5.74 -9.06
N PRO A 415 -7.86 4.96 -10.08
CA PRO A 415 -8.47 4.78 -11.40
C PRO A 415 -9.45 3.58 -11.48
N PHE A 416 -9.89 3.05 -10.34
CA PHE A 416 -10.70 1.83 -10.21
C PHE A 416 -12.19 2.03 -10.51
N LEU A 417 -12.49 2.81 -11.55
CA LEU A 417 -13.86 3.05 -11.99
C LEU A 417 -14.61 1.74 -12.30
N PRO A 418 -15.92 1.67 -12.02
CA PRO A 418 -16.79 2.73 -11.49
C PRO A 418 -16.83 2.81 -9.94
N MET A 419 -15.88 2.18 -9.24
CA MET A 419 -15.92 2.11 -7.77
C MET A 419 -15.85 3.50 -7.12
N LEU A 420 -16.56 3.65 -6.01
CA LEU A 420 -16.47 4.77 -5.10
C LEU A 420 -15.57 4.42 -3.92
N ASN A 421 -15.07 5.43 -3.19
CA ASN A 421 -14.25 5.19 -2.00
C ASN A 421 -15.00 4.37 -0.94
N ILE A 422 -16.30 4.62 -0.77
CA ILE A 422 -17.16 3.88 0.17
C ILE A 422 -17.27 2.39 -0.17
N ASP A 423 -17.16 1.99 -1.45
CA ASP A 423 -17.20 0.58 -1.85
C ASP A 423 -16.00 -0.21 -1.29
N GLY A 424 -14.89 0.47 -1.00
CA GLY A 424 -13.70 -0.11 -0.36
C GLY A 424 -13.93 -0.57 1.09
N LEU A 425 -15.03 -0.15 1.72
CA LEU A 425 -15.44 -0.62 3.05
C LEU A 425 -16.21 -1.95 3.01
N SER A 426 -16.54 -2.51 1.85
CA SER A 426 -17.36 -3.73 1.76
C SER A 426 -16.86 -4.88 2.66
N ASN A 427 -17.76 -5.53 3.41
CA ASN A 427 -17.41 -6.78 4.12
C ASN A 427 -17.14 -7.95 3.16
N GLU A 428 -17.40 -7.84 1.85
CA GLU A 428 -17.15 -8.93 0.90
C GLU A 428 -15.67 -9.18 0.65
N TYR A 429 -14.80 -8.19 0.87
CA TYR A 429 -13.35 -8.41 0.83
C TYR A 429 -12.97 -9.56 1.77
N THR A 430 -13.42 -9.49 3.03
CA THR A 430 -13.08 -10.49 4.05
C THR A 430 -14.10 -11.61 4.21
N GLY A 431 -15.32 -11.42 3.71
CA GLY A 431 -16.38 -12.44 3.72
C GLY A 431 -16.31 -13.41 2.54
N SER A 432 -15.81 -12.97 1.39
CA SER A 432 -15.86 -13.74 0.14
C SER A 432 -14.50 -13.93 -0.53
N LEU A 433 -13.57 -12.98 -0.44
CA LEU A 433 -12.37 -12.99 -1.29
C LEU A 433 -11.09 -13.44 -0.58
N PHE A 434 -10.79 -12.88 0.57
CA PHE A 434 -9.60 -13.23 1.34
C PHE A 434 -9.87 -13.25 2.84
N PHE A 435 -9.02 -13.89 3.64
CA PHE A 435 -9.05 -13.86 5.09
C PHE A 435 -7.61 -13.75 5.62
N PHE A 436 -7.41 -13.02 6.71
CA PHE A 436 -6.10 -12.92 7.35
C PHE A 436 -5.91 -14.02 8.38
N LEU A 437 -4.97 -14.93 8.12
CA LEU A 437 -4.52 -15.89 9.12
C LEU A 437 -3.56 -15.20 10.07
N GLN A 438 -3.97 -15.11 11.34
CA GLN A 438 -3.10 -14.63 12.42
C GLN A 438 -2.07 -15.71 12.74
N THR A 439 -0.81 -15.33 12.91
CA THR A 439 0.17 -16.23 13.54
C THR A 439 -0.34 -16.62 14.92
N PHE A 440 -0.40 -17.94 15.18
CA PHE A 440 -1.01 -18.62 16.34
C PHE A 440 -0.68 -18.00 17.71
N LEU A 441 0.48 -17.33 17.85
CA LEU A 441 0.89 -16.62 19.06
C LEU A 441 -0.01 -15.43 19.45
N LYS A 442 -0.63 -14.72 18.50
CA LYS A 442 -1.50 -13.57 18.78
C LYS A 442 -2.92 -13.99 19.18
N PHE A 443 -3.40 -15.11 18.62
CA PHE A 443 -4.61 -15.77 19.11
C PHE A 443 -4.37 -16.26 20.53
N LEU A 444 -3.19 -16.84 20.83
CA LEU A 444 -2.82 -17.24 22.17
C LEU A 444 -2.82 -16.06 23.14
N GLU A 445 -2.23 -14.90 22.81
CA GLU A 445 -2.16 -13.75 23.72
C GLU A 445 -3.53 -13.08 23.99
N LEU A 446 -4.37 -12.92 22.95
CA LEU A 446 -5.73 -12.35 23.09
C LEU A 446 -6.74 -13.35 23.68
N TRP A 447 -6.54 -14.65 23.47
CA TRP A 447 -7.40 -15.72 23.98
C TRP A 447 -6.99 -16.17 25.39
N ILE A 448 -5.70 -16.27 25.73
CA ILE A 448 -5.18 -16.49 27.10
C ILE A 448 -5.68 -15.40 28.03
N ASN A 449 -5.61 -14.13 27.63
CA ASN A 449 -6.09 -13.01 28.46
C ASN A 449 -7.61 -13.06 28.72
N LYS A 450 -8.38 -13.78 27.89
CA LYS A 450 -9.82 -13.95 28.09
C LYS A 450 -10.22 -15.27 28.75
N ASN A 451 -9.40 -16.32 28.69
CA ASN A 451 -9.81 -17.70 29.00
C ASN A 451 -8.72 -18.55 29.70
N LEU A 452 -7.90 -17.93 30.56
CA LEU A 452 -6.77 -18.59 31.26
C LEU A 452 -7.16 -19.91 31.97
N LEU A 453 -8.36 -19.97 32.58
CA LEU A 453 -8.81 -21.13 33.36
C LEU A 453 -9.26 -22.32 32.50
N SER A 454 -9.93 -22.10 31.37
CA SER A 454 -10.39 -23.19 30.50
C SER A 454 -9.26 -23.82 29.70
N PHE A 455 -8.18 -23.07 29.44
CA PHE A 455 -6.98 -23.58 28.78
C PHE A 455 -6.14 -24.49 29.67
N LEU A 456 -5.94 -24.11 30.94
CA LEU A 456 -5.29 -25.00 31.92
C LEU A 456 -6.05 -26.33 31.99
N ASP A 457 -7.38 -26.28 32.06
CA ASP A 457 -8.24 -27.46 32.08
C ASP A 457 -8.18 -28.29 30.80
N TYR A 458 -8.03 -27.65 29.62
CA TYR A 458 -7.85 -28.33 28.33
C TYR A 458 -6.48 -29.04 28.22
N LEU A 459 -5.41 -28.38 28.65
CA LEU A 459 -4.06 -28.98 28.67
C LEU A 459 -3.97 -30.16 29.66
N TYR A 460 -4.62 -30.06 30.82
CA TYR A 460 -4.69 -31.17 31.78
C TYR A 460 -5.54 -32.35 31.29
N ARG A 461 -6.50 -32.14 30.37
CA ARG A 461 -7.32 -33.22 29.80
C ARG A 461 -6.68 -33.93 28.61
N TYR A 462 -5.78 -33.29 27.86
CA TYR A 462 -5.19 -33.86 26.63
C TYR A 462 -3.73 -34.30 26.75
N ALA A 463 -2.98 -33.83 27.75
CA ALA A 463 -1.69 -34.42 28.06
C ALA A 463 -1.92 -35.68 28.90
N GLY A 464 -1.90 -36.85 28.25
CA GLY A 464 -1.90 -38.12 28.95
C GLY A 464 -0.76 -38.11 29.97
N ARG A 465 -1.09 -38.18 31.27
CA ARG A 465 -0.07 -38.34 32.30
C ARG A 465 0.72 -39.61 31.97
N PRO A 466 2.06 -39.58 31.93
CA PRO A 466 2.82 -40.81 31.83
C PRO A 466 2.48 -41.67 33.04
N THR A 467 1.89 -42.85 32.81
CA THR A 467 1.67 -43.82 33.88
C THR A 467 3.01 -44.45 34.22
N CYS A 468 3.49 -44.20 35.43
CA CYS A 468 4.66 -44.90 35.95
C CYS A 468 4.34 -46.39 36.06
N SER A 469 5.21 -47.24 35.53
CA SER A 469 5.15 -48.69 35.69
C SER A 469 6.50 -49.20 36.16
N TYR A 470 6.54 -50.42 36.72
CA TYR A 470 7.77 -51.08 37.15
C TYR A 470 8.84 -51.15 36.03
N ASN A 471 8.39 -51.15 34.76
CA ASN A 471 9.23 -51.22 33.57
C ASN A 471 9.67 -49.85 33.01
N ASN A 472 9.21 -48.73 33.58
CA ASN A 472 9.58 -47.38 33.14
C ASN A 472 10.04 -46.50 34.32
N ARG A 473 11.34 -46.61 34.68
CA ARG A 473 11.94 -45.92 35.84
C ARG A 473 12.27 -44.44 35.61
N ASN A 474 12.04 -43.90 34.41
CA ASN A 474 12.34 -42.50 34.07
C ASN A 474 11.07 -41.66 33.87
N CYS A 475 10.05 -41.87 34.70
CA CYS A 475 8.87 -41.01 34.75
C CYS A 475 9.06 -39.84 35.73
N GLY A 476 9.68 -38.75 35.27
CA GLY A 476 9.82 -37.50 36.03
C GLY A 476 10.95 -36.62 35.50
N SER A 477 10.70 -35.33 35.30
CA SER A 477 11.68 -34.36 34.79
C SER A 477 12.91 -34.29 35.70
N ARG A 478 14.11 -34.35 35.10
CA ARG A 478 15.35 -33.89 35.72
C ARG A 478 15.40 -32.38 35.78
#